data_AF-A0A953D1J8-F1
#
_entry.id   AF-A0A953D1J8-F1
#
_cell.length_a   1.000
_cell.length_b   1.000
_cell.length_c   1.000
_cell.angle_alpha   90.00
_cell.angle_beta   90.00
_cell.angle_gamma   90.00
#
_symmetry.space_group_name_H-M   'P 1'
#
loop_
_entity.id
_entity.type
_entity.pdbx_description
1 polymer ?
#
loop_
_entity_poly.entity_id
_entity_poly.type
_entity_poly.pdbx_seq_one_letter_code
_entity_poly.pdbx_strand_id
1 'polypeptide(L)'
;MDRRTRFAAALLALAVLGGCAQGLGGGAYTRDEARREQNVRMGIVESVRPVQIEGTRSGVGPAAGAIVGGIAGSTVGGGRGSTAAAVLGGVAGGVAGQAIEQGATRRTGVEITVKLDSGALVAIVQEADETFRPGERVRILSDGRTSRVTH
;
A
#
# COMPACT_ATOMS: atom_id res chain seq x y z
N MET A 1 -3.98 8.98 -36.82
CA MET A 1 -3.24 8.68 -35.57
C MET A 1 -1.76 8.61 -35.90
N ASP A 2 -1.03 9.65 -35.55
CA ASP A 2 0.37 9.83 -35.93
C ASP A 2 1.29 8.87 -35.15
N ARG A 3 2.48 8.59 -35.70
CA ARG A 3 3.47 7.71 -35.07
C ARG A 3 3.80 8.17 -33.63
N ARG A 4 3.82 9.48 -33.37
CA ARG A 4 4.05 10.07 -32.04
C ARG A 4 2.94 9.79 -31.03
N THR A 5 1.67 9.81 -31.46
CA THR A 5 0.52 9.48 -30.58
C THR A 5 0.45 7.99 -30.28
N ARG A 6 0.89 7.13 -31.21
CA ARG A 6 1.02 5.68 -30.96
C ARG A 6 2.13 5.34 -29.96
N PHE A 7 3.29 6.02 -30.05
CA PHE A 7 4.39 5.84 -29.09
C PHE A 7 4.02 6.35 -27.69
N ALA A 8 3.35 7.49 -27.58
CA ALA A 8 2.88 8.03 -26.31
C ALA A 8 1.83 7.09 -25.65
N ALA A 9 0.89 6.56 -26.43
CA ALA A 9 -0.09 5.60 -25.94
C ALA A 9 0.55 4.28 -25.48
N ALA A 10 1.58 3.79 -26.19
CA ALA A 10 2.31 2.58 -25.81
C ALA A 10 3.13 2.76 -24.52
N LEU A 11 3.78 3.91 -24.34
CA LEU A 11 4.50 4.23 -23.09
C LEU A 11 3.55 4.40 -21.90
N LEU A 12 2.37 5.00 -22.11
CA LEU A 12 1.34 5.12 -21.09
C LEU A 12 0.80 3.74 -20.69
N ALA A 13 0.59 2.84 -21.66
CA ALA A 13 0.14 1.47 -21.41
C ALA A 13 1.18 0.63 -20.66
N LEU A 14 2.47 0.80 -20.94
CA LEU A 14 3.54 0.11 -20.20
C LEU A 14 3.68 0.60 -18.74
N ALA A 15 3.41 1.87 -18.47
CA ALA A 15 3.51 2.42 -17.11
C ALA A 15 2.45 1.84 -16.15
N VAL A 16 1.29 1.41 -16.67
CA VAL A 16 0.21 0.81 -15.86
C VAL A 16 0.56 -0.62 -15.39
N LEU A 17 1.50 -1.30 -16.05
CA LEU A 17 1.90 -2.68 -15.72
C LEU A 17 2.92 -2.78 -14.57
N GLY A 18 3.43 -1.65 -14.06
CA GLY A 18 4.56 -1.61 -13.12
C GLY A 18 4.23 -1.73 -11.62
N GLY A 19 2.98 -1.98 -11.23
CA GLY A 19 2.55 -1.98 -9.83
C GLY A 19 2.25 -3.37 -9.29
N CYS A 20 3.25 -4.23 -9.09
CA CYS A 20 3.06 -5.39 -8.21
C CYS A 20 2.90 -4.87 -6.78
N ALA A 21 1.65 -4.67 -6.35
CA ALA A 21 1.33 -4.28 -4.99
C ALA A 21 1.90 -5.32 -4.02
N GLN A 22 2.77 -4.87 -3.12
CA GLN A 22 3.27 -5.70 -2.03
C GLN A 22 2.11 -5.90 -1.03
N GLY A 23 1.73 -7.15 -0.79
CA GLY A 23 0.67 -7.49 0.16
C GLY A 23 1.14 -7.34 1.61
N LEU A 24 0.22 -7.01 2.51
CA LEU A 24 0.46 -6.92 3.96
C LEU A 24 -0.13 -8.16 4.69
N GLY A 25 -0.34 -9.23 3.93
CA GLY A 25 -0.91 -10.48 4.39
C GLY A 25 0.12 -11.48 4.94
N GLY A 26 -0.36 -12.55 5.58
CA GLY A 26 0.48 -13.58 6.19
C GLY A 26 1.32 -14.38 5.18
N GLY A 27 0.90 -14.41 3.92
CA GLY A 27 1.55 -15.17 2.84
C GLY A 27 2.60 -14.42 2.01
N ALA A 28 2.72 -13.09 2.16
CA ALA A 28 3.63 -12.28 1.36
C ALA A 28 4.97 -12.08 2.08
N TYR A 29 6.09 -12.43 1.40
CA TYR A 29 7.45 -12.27 1.92
C TYR A 29 8.27 -11.44 0.93
N THR A 30 9.05 -10.50 1.48
CA THR A 30 10.07 -9.80 0.69
C THR A 30 11.23 -10.73 0.37
N ARG A 31 12.01 -10.40 -0.67
CA ARG A 31 13.22 -11.17 -1.02
C ARG A 31 14.23 -11.22 0.12
N ASP A 32 14.28 -10.18 0.94
CA ASP A 32 15.21 -10.09 2.07
C ASP A 32 14.78 -10.91 3.29
N GLU A 33 13.48 -11.19 3.42
CA GLU A 33 12.94 -12.08 4.46
C GLU A 33 13.07 -13.56 4.08
N ALA A 34 13.18 -13.86 2.79
CA ALA A 34 13.32 -15.23 2.33
C ALA A 34 14.57 -15.89 2.94
N ARG A 35 14.38 -17.10 3.50
CA ARG A 35 15.43 -17.91 4.16
C ARG A 35 16.01 -17.32 5.45
N ARG A 36 15.38 -16.29 6.04
CA ARG A 36 15.72 -15.88 7.41
C ARG A 36 15.07 -16.81 8.43
N GLU A 37 15.80 -17.08 9.51
CA GLU A 37 15.24 -17.73 10.68
C GLU A 37 14.16 -16.84 11.31
N GLN A 38 13.04 -17.45 11.72
CA GLN A 38 11.94 -16.76 12.38
C GLN A 38 11.69 -17.38 13.74
N ASN A 39 11.49 -16.55 14.76
CA ASN A 39 11.04 -16.99 16.06
C ASN A 39 9.56 -17.38 15.98
N VAL A 40 9.22 -18.56 16.48
CA VAL A 40 7.87 -19.12 16.43
C VAL A 40 7.27 -19.13 17.83
N ARG A 41 6.14 -18.47 17.99
CA ARG A 41 5.37 -18.47 19.25
C ARG A 41 3.98 -19.04 19.00
N MET A 42 3.67 -20.13 19.68
CA MET A 42 2.38 -20.79 19.57
C MET A 42 1.33 -20.13 20.49
N GLY A 43 0.07 -20.13 20.06
CA GLY A 43 -1.03 -19.59 20.84
C GLY A 43 -2.40 -19.95 20.29
N ILE A 44 -3.45 -19.45 20.94
CA ILE A 44 -4.85 -19.58 20.53
C ILE A 44 -5.40 -18.20 20.22
N VAL A 45 -6.16 -18.07 19.13
CA VAL A 45 -6.87 -16.84 18.81
C VAL A 45 -7.90 -16.56 19.89
N GLU A 46 -7.80 -15.42 20.55
CA GLU A 46 -8.76 -14.95 21.56
C GLU A 46 -9.87 -14.13 20.91
N SER A 47 -9.52 -13.22 20.00
CA SER A 47 -10.49 -12.40 19.27
C SER A 47 -9.97 -11.96 17.90
N VAL A 48 -10.90 -11.67 16.99
CA VAL A 48 -10.62 -11.15 15.66
C VAL A 48 -11.57 -9.98 15.40
N ARG A 49 -11.02 -8.82 15.02
CA ARG A 49 -11.81 -7.63 14.69
C ARG A 49 -11.44 -7.09 13.31
N PRO A 50 -12.41 -6.74 12.46
CA PRO A 50 -12.13 -6.06 11.20
C PRO A 50 -11.55 -4.67 11.46
N VAL A 51 -10.52 -4.31 10.70
CA VAL A 51 -9.88 -2.99 10.73
C VAL A 51 -9.54 -2.53 9.32
N GLN A 52 -9.23 -1.24 9.17
CA GLN A 52 -8.75 -0.69 7.90
C GLN A 52 -7.27 -0.40 8.00
N ILE A 53 -6.48 -0.92 7.07
CA ILE A 53 -5.07 -0.58 6.93
C ILE A 53 -4.97 0.62 5.99
N GLU A 54 -4.28 1.66 6.44
CA GLU A 54 -4.06 2.86 5.63
C GLU A 54 -3.30 2.54 4.34
N GLY A 55 -3.64 3.24 3.27
CA GLY A 55 -2.92 3.13 2.01
C GLY A 55 -1.52 3.74 2.08
N THR A 56 -0.70 3.33 1.12
CA THR A 56 0.68 3.74 0.97
C THR A 56 0.81 5.25 0.73
N ARG A 57 1.91 5.81 1.25
CA ARG A 57 2.33 7.20 1.03
C ARG A 57 3.75 7.21 0.47
N SER A 58 3.94 6.64 -0.72
CA SER A 58 5.25 6.52 -1.36
C SER A 58 5.73 7.85 -1.97
N GLY A 59 4.82 8.79 -2.22
CA GLY A 59 5.11 10.05 -2.89
C GLY A 59 5.04 9.94 -4.41
N VAL A 60 4.86 8.74 -4.97
CA VAL A 60 4.72 8.53 -6.41
C VAL A 60 3.44 9.19 -6.93
N GLY A 61 2.30 9.01 -6.25
CA GLY A 61 1.03 9.65 -6.62
C GLY A 61 1.13 11.19 -6.63
N PRO A 62 1.58 11.82 -5.53
CA PRO A 62 1.79 13.26 -5.48
C PRO A 62 2.75 13.80 -6.53
N ALA A 63 3.90 13.13 -6.75
CA ALA A 63 4.88 13.58 -7.72
C ALA A 63 4.34 13.49 -9.15
N ALA A 64 3.75 12.34 -9.52
CA ALA A 64 3.16 12.15 -10.85
C ALA A 64 2.00 13.14 -11.09
N GLY A 65 1.11 13.28 -10.11
CA GLY A 65 -0.01 14.21 -10.17
C GLY A 65 0.45 15.66 -10.30
N ALA A 66 1.50 16.07 -9.59
CA ALA A 66 2.03 17.43 -9.67
C ALA A 66 2.68 17.73 -11.03
N ILE A 67 3.42 16.79 -11.60
CA ILE A 67 4.02 16.95 -12.93
C ILE A 67 2.91 17.10 -13.98
N VAL A 68 1.95 16.19 -13.99
CA VAL A 68 0.83 16.20 -14.95
C VAL A 68 0.00 17.47 -14.78
N GLY A 69 -0.37 17.80 -13.54
CA GLY A 69 -1.17 18.98 -13.22
C GLY A 69 -0.45 20.28 -13.55
N GLY A 70 0.86 20.35 -13.33
CA GLY A 70 1.66 21.53 -13.66
C GLY A 70 1.81 21.74 -15.17
N ILE A 71 2.05 20.68 -15.93
CA ILE A 71 2.10 20.74 -17.39
C ILE A 71 0.74 21.16 -17.94
N ALA A 72 -0.35 20.51 -17.52
CA ALA A 72 -1.69 20.88 -17.95
C ALA A 72 -2.03 22.33 -17.59
N GLY A 73 -1.76 22.75 -16.35
CA GLY A 73 -2.00 24.12 -15.89
C GLY A 73 -1.20 25.17 -16.67
N SER A 74 0.04 24.86 -17.04
CA SER A 74 0.90 25.77 -17.83
C SER A 74 0.39 26.06 -19.24
N THR A 75 -0.50 25.22 -19.77
CA THR A 75 -1.13 25.45 -21.08
C THR A 75 -2.30 26.44 -21.03
N VAL A 76 -2.75 26.83 -19.82
CA VAL A 76 -3.86 27.76 -19.62
C VAL A 76 -3.33 29.19 -19.48
N GLY A 77 -3.74 30.06 -20.39
CA GLY A 77 -3.35 31.48 -20.39
C GLY A 77 -1.93 31.72 -20.91
N GLY A 78 -1.34 32.88 -20.58
CA GLY A 78 0.00 33.26 -21.03
C GLY A 78 0.75 34.13 -20.01
N GLY A 79 2.06 34.27 -20.21
CA GLY A 79 2.94 35.07 -19.35
C GLY A 79 2.90 34.61 -17.89
N ARG A 80 2.60 35.53 -16.97
CA ARG A 80 2.50 35.21 -15.53
C ARG A 80 1.26 34.37 -15.19
N GLY A 81 0.22 34.43 -16.01
CA GLY A 81 -1.01 33.65 -15.81
C GLY A 81 -0.76 32.15 -15.97
N SER A 82 0.01 31.75 -16.98
CA SER A 82 0.38 30.35 -17.19
C SER A 82 1.32 29.82 -16.10
N THR A 83 2.22 30.65 -15.57
CA THR A 83 3.07 30.26 -14.43
C THR A 83 2.23 30.03 -13.16
N ALA A 84 1.31 30.94 -12.84
CA ALA A 84 0.42 30.77 -11.70
C ALA A 84 -0.48 29.54 -11.86
N ALA A 85 -1.04 29.33 -13.06
CA ALA A 85 -1.86 28.17 -13.38
C ALA A 85 -1.07 26.85 -13.30
N ALA A 86 0.22 26.84 -13.70
CA ALA A 86 1.09 25.68 -13.55
C ALA A 86 1.33 25.32 -12.08
N VAL A 87 1.64 26.30 -11.22
CA VAL A 87 1.85 26.04 -9.78
C VAL A 87 0.57 25.52 -9.14
N LEU A 88 -0.57 26.17 -9.42
CA LEU A 88 -1.88 25.73 -8.91
C LEU A 88 -2.23 24.32 -9.39
N GLY A 89 -2.04 24.06 -10.70
CA GLY A 89 -2.28 22.76 -11.29
C GLY A 89 -1.39 21.67 -10.70
N GLY A 90 -0.12 21.97 -10.43
CA GLY A 90 0.82 21.05 -9.79
C GLY A 90 0.44 20.74 -8.35
N VAL A 91 0.08 21.74 -7.55
CA VAL A 91 -0.36 21.51 -6.16
C VAL A 91 -1.66 20.70 -6.13
N ALA A 92 -2.66 21.09 -6.94
CA ALA A 92 -3.93 20.38 -7.02
C ALA A 92 -3.75 18.94 -7.51
N GLY A 93 -2.92 18.75 -8.55
CA GLY A 93 -2.59 17.44 -9.09
C GLY A 93 -1.85 16.57 -8.08
N GLY A 94 -0.92 17.13 -7.30
CA GLY A 94 -0.20 16.40 -6.27
C GLY A 94 -1.09 15.94 -5.11
N VAL A 95 -1.98 16.81 -4.63
CA VAL A 95 -2.95 16.44 -3.58
C VAL A 95 -3.91 15.36 -4.07
N ALA A 96 -4.44 15.52 -5.29
CA ALA A 96 -5.31 14.52 -5.90
C ALA A 96 -4.57 13.18 -6.10
N GLY A 97 -3.33 13.22 -6.58
CA GLY A 97 -2.47 12.05 -6.73
C GLY A 97 -2.22 11.32 -5.41
N GLN A 98 -2.02 12.05 -4.31
CA GLN A 98 -1.89 11.46 -2.97
C GLN A 98 -3.16 10.71 -2.55
N ALA A 99 -4.32 11.33 -2.73
CA ALA A 99 -5.60 10.75 -2.35
C ALA A 99 -5.90 9.48 -3.16
N ILE A 100 -5.59 9.51 -4.47
CA ILE A 100 -5.70 8.34 -5.34
C ILE A 100 -4.77 7.22 -4.89
N GLU A 101 -3.51 7.52 -4.59
CA GLU A 101 -2.54 6.53 -4.13
C GLU A 101 -3.01 5.88 -2.82
N GLN A 102 -3.34 6.69 -1.81
CA GLN A 102 -3.81 6.21 -0.51
C GLN A 102 -5.12 5.43 -0.64
N GLY A 103 -6.03 5.86 -1.51
CA GLY A 103 -7.30 5.16 -1.74
C GLY A 103 -7.09 3.81 -2.44
N ALA A 104 -6.31 3.80 -3.52
CA ALA A 104 -6.08 2.61 -4.35
C ALA A 104 -5.27 1.52 -3.64
N THR A 105 -4.43 1.90 -2.67
CA THR A 105 -3.58 0.97 -1.92
C THR A 105 -4.14 0.65 -0.53
N ARG A 106 -5.30 1.20 -0.16
CA ARG A 106 -5.96 0.89 1.11
C ARG A 106 -6.38 -0.58 1.14
N ARG A 107 -6.15 -1.26 2.27
CA ARG A 107 -6.47 -2.68 2.43
C ARG A 107 -7.40 -2.91 3.60
N THR A 108 -8.30 -3.87 3.47
CA THR A 108 -9.06 -4.40 4.60
C THR A 108 -8.12 -5.29 5.41
N GLY A 109 -8.10 -5.10 6.72
CA GLY A 109 -7.28 -5.88 7.63
C GLY A 109 -8.10 -6.53 8.74
N VAL A 110 -7.43 -7.38 9.48
CA VAL A 110 -7.94 -7.98 10.72
C VAL A 110 -6.92 -7.74 11.82
N GLU A 111 -7.41 -7.28 12.98
CA GLU A 111 -6.65 -7.31 14.22
C GLU A 111 -6.92 -8.65 14.91
N ILE A 112 -5.87 -9.44 15.08
CA ILE A 112 -5.93 -10.78 15.66
C ILE A 112 -5.26 -10.72 17.03
N THR A 113 -6.04 -10.90 18.09
CA THR A 113 -5.51 -11.07 19.44
C THR A 113 -5.27 -12.55 19.69
N VAL A 114 -4.02 -12.91 19.97
CA VAL A 114 -3.59 -14.28 20.25
C VAL A 114 -3.14 -14.37 21.70
N LYS A 115 -3.73 -15.33 22.42
CA LYS A 115 -3.22 -15.76 23.71
C LYS A 115 -2.14 -16.80 23.50
N LEU A 116 -0.89 -16.40 23.74
CA LEU A 116 0.27 -17.27 23.64
C LEU A 116 0.24 -18.35 24.73
N ASP A 117 0.95 -19.44 24.48
CA ASP A 117 1.10 -20.54 25.45
C ASP A 117 1.76 -20.10 26.76
N SER A 118 2.57 -19.03 26.71
CA SER A 118 3.14 -18.39 27.89
C SER A 118 2.12 -17.65 28.76
N GLY A 119 0.87 -17.52 28.29
CA GLY A 119 -0.20 -16.76 28.93
C GLY A 119 -0.25 -15.28 28.50
N ALA A 120 0.74 -14.79 27.75
CA ALA A 120 0.75 -13.41 27.25
C ALA A 120 -0.26 -13.20 26.12
N LEU A 121 -0.84 -12.00 26.04
CA LEU A 121 -1.69 -11.59 24.92
C LEU A 121 -0.87 -10.74 23.93
N VAL A 122 -1.00 -11.05 22.64
CA VAL A 122 -0.36 -10.31 21.55
C VAL A 122 -1.40 -10.00 20.49
N ALA A 123 -1.52 -8.73 20.09
CA ALA A 123 -2.36 -8.31 18.98
C ALA A 123 -1.49 -8.01 17.75
N ILE A 124 -1.86 -8.59 16.61
CA ILE A 124 -1.20 -8.34 15.30
C ILE A 124 -2.27 -7.92 14.30
N VAL A 125 -2.00 -6.85 13.55
CA VAL A 125 -2.82 -6.42 12.42
C VAL A 125 -2.18 -6.91 11.13
N GLN A 126 -2.92 -7.62 10.30
CA GLN A 126 -2.50 -8.02 8.96
C GLN A 126 -3.65 -7.86 7.96
N GLU A 127 -3.34 -7.89 6.66
CA GLU A 127 -4.37 -7.91 5.61
C GLU A 127 -5.32 -9.09 5.83
N ALA A 128 -6.60 -8.93 5.47
CA ALA A 128 -7.60 -9.98 5.59
C ALA A 128 -7.47 -11.01 4.45
N ASP A 129 -6.26 -11.55 4.25
CA ASP A 129 -5.94 -12.56 3.23
C ASP A 129 -6.20 -14.00 3.72
N GLU A 130 -6.20 -14.20 5.03
CA GLU A 130 -6.50 -15.45 5.70
C GLU A 130 -7.64 -15.24 6.72
N THR A 131 -8.49 -16.26 6.88
CA THR A 131 -9.61 -16.20 7.84
C THR A 131 -9.18 -16.82 9.17
N PHE A 132 -9.32 -16.05 10.25
CA PHE A 132 -9.06 -16.51 11.63
C PHE A 132 -10.36 -16.47 12.45
N ARG A 133 -10.51 -17.41 13.38
CA ARG A 133 -11.65 -17.49 14.31
C ARG A 133 -11.17 -17.68 15.75
N PRO A 134 -11.88 -17.11 16.74
CA PRO A 134 -11.61 -17.39 18.14
C PRO A 134 -11.60 -18.89 18.43
N GLY A 135 -10.59 -19.34 19.20
CA GLY A 135 -10.37 -20.75 19.54
C GLY A 135 -9.43 -21.49 18.59
N GLU A 136 -9.05 -20.91 17.45
CA GLU A 136 -8.11 -21.55 16.52
C GLU A 136 -6.68 -21.55 17.06
N ARG A 137 -5.97 -22.65 16.79
CA ARG A 137 -4.54 -22.78 17.06
C ARG A 137 -3.76 -22.08 15.98
N VAL A 138 -2.90 -21.15 16.37
CA VAL A 138 -2.08 -20.36 15.45
C VAL A 138 -0.65 -20.26 15.96
N ARG A 139 0.25 -19.86 15.06
CA ARG A 139 1.61 -19.45 15.38
C ARG A 139 1.86 -18.01 14.95
N ILE A 140 2.59 -17.29 15.78
CA ILE A 140 3.16 -15.99 15.42
C ILE A 140 4.60 -16.23 14.98
N LEU A 141 4.89 -15.87 13.74
CA LEU A 141 6.25 -15.85 13.20
C LEU A 141 6.81 -14.43 13.30
N SER A 142 8.02 -14.28 13.82
CA SER A 142 8.67 -12.98 14.00
C SER A 142 10.15 -13.03 13.61
N ASP A 143 10.63 -12.06 12.85
CA ASP A 143 12.05 -11.90 12.48
C ASP A 143 12.73 -10.73 13.21
N GLY A 144 12.07 -10.19 14.26
CA GLY A 144 12.51 -9.01 14.99
C GLY A 144 12.16 -7.66 14.34
N ARG A 145 11.67 -7.66 13.09
CA ARG A 145 11.21 -6.45 12.38
C ARG A 145 9.73 -6.53 12.03
N THR A 146 9.27 -7.71 11.62
CA THR A 146 7.88 -8.00 11.26
C THR A 146 7.35 -9.12 12.13
N SER A 147 6.02 -9.17 12.28
CA SER A 147 5.34 -10.27 12.96
C SER A 147 4.05 -10.57 12.23
N ARG A 148 3.77 -11.86 12.03
CA ARG A 148 2.63 -12.34 11.25
C ARG A 148 1.99 -13.55 11.92
N VAL A 149 0.67 -13.67 11.79
CA VAL A 149 -0.11 -14.80 12.30
C VAL A 149 -0.41 -15.74 11.15
N THR A 150 -0.29 -17.04 11.39
CA THR A 150 -0.60 -18.11 10.44
C THR A 150 -1.01 -19.38 11.19
N HIS A 151 -1.75 -20.28 10.54
CA HIS A 151 -2.12 -21.60 11.07
C HIS A 151 -0.91 -22.55 11.12
#